data_AF-A0A497MIB3-F1
#
_entry.id   AF-A0A497MIB3-F1
#
_cell.length_a   1.000
_cell.length_b   1.000
_cell.length_c   1.000
_cell.angle_alpha   90.00
_cell.angle_beta   90.00
_cell.angle_gamma   90.00
#
_symmetry.space_group_name_H-M   'P 1'
#
loop_
_entity.id
_entity.type
_entity.pdbx_description
1 polymer ?
#
loop_
_entity_poly.entity_id
_entity_poly.type
_entity_poly.pdbx_seq_one_letter_code
_entity_poly.pdbx_strand_id
1 'polypeptide(L)'
;MSISVETRVGRKRVIVIHKKVADAVGIREGQRVRLVAQGDRIVIEPVRDAIWLALHGRKIGRIMPEEVEEESLREQERLSS
;
A
#
# COMPACT_ATOMS: atom_id res chain seq x y z
N MET A 1 11.26 2.22 -7.36
CA MET A 1 12.14 2.55 -6.22
C MET A 1 11.39 2.20 -4.96
N SER A 2 11.92 1.28 -4.14
CA SER A 2 11.31 0.92 -2.86
C SER A 2 11.89 1.76 -1.73
N ILE A 3 11.03 2.23 -0.81
CA ILE A 3 11.44 2.93 0.42
C ILE A 3 11.06 2.01 1.58
N SER A 4 12.05 1.55 2.34
CA SER A 4 11.85 0.79 3.56
C SER A 4 12.34 1.59 4.77
N VAL A 5 11.60 1.48 5.87
CA VAL A 5 11.96 2.07 7.17
C VAL A 5 11.46 1.14 8.26
N GLU A 6 12.33 0.85 9.22
CA GLU A 6 11.93 0.12 10.42
C GLU A 6 11.34 1.09 11.44
N THR A 7 10.28 0.65 12.12
CA THR A 7 9.64 1.44 13.17
C THR A 7 9.10 0.52 14.26
N ARG A 8 8.80 1.09 15.43
CA ARG A 8 8.25 0.35 16.56
C ARG A 8 6.73 0.46 16.59
N VAL A 9 6.08 -0.61 17.02
CA VAL A 9 4.66 -0.60 17.32
C VAL A 9 4.45 0.11 18.66
N GLY A 10 3.72 1.20 18.65
CA GLY A 10 3.36 1.96 19.83
C GLY A 10 2.21 1.33 20.62
N ARG A 11 1.78 2.04 21.67
CA ARG A 11 0.58 1.66 22.44
C ARG A 11 -0.63 1.55 21.51
N LYS A 12 -1.57 0.66 21.86
CA LYS A 12 -2.78 0.39 21.08
C LYS A 12 -2.52 -0.04 19.62
N ARG A 13 -1.31 -0.54 19.30
CA ARG A 13 -0.89 -1.00 17.97
C ARG A 13 -0.77 0.13 16.93
N VAL A 14 -0.44 1.35 17.39
CA VAL A 14 -0.19 2.48 16.48
C VAL A 14 1.17 2.30 15.81
N ILE A 15 1.19 2.40 14.48
CA ILE A 15 2.42 2.44 13.68
C ILE A 15 2.50 3.82 13.04
N VAL A 16 3.63 4.50 13.23
CA VAL A 16 3.87 5.80 12.60
C VAL A 16 4.42 5.59 11.19
N ILE A 17 3.66 6.03 10.18
CA ILE A 17 4.12 6.07 8.80
C ILE A 17 4.99 7.31 8.62
N HIS A 18 6.27 7.10 8.31
CA HIS A 18 7.20 8.19 8.07
C HIS A 18 6.77 9.02 6.84
N LYS A 19 6.99 10.34 6.89
CA LYS A 19 6.62 11.27 5.82
C LYS A 19 7.10 10.82 4.44
N LYS A 20 8.34 10.34 4.33
CA LYS A 20 8.91 9.84 3.06
C LYS A 20 8.11 8.68 2.45
N VAL A 21 7.59 7.77 3.29
CA VAL A 21 6.75 6.64 2.85
C VAL A 21 5.38 7.17 2.45
N ALA A 22 4.76 7.99 3.29
CA ALA A 22 3.44 8.59 3.02
C ALA A 22 3.42 9.38 1.70
N ASP A 23 4.46 10.18 1.44
CA ASP A 23 4.61 10.96 0.21
C ASP A 23 4.76 10.05 -1.02
N ALA A 24 5.50 8.94 -0.90
CA ALA A 24 5.70 7.99 -1.99
C ALA A 24 4.41 7.26 -2.40
N VAL A 25 3.52 6.94 -1.43
CA VAL A 25 2.23 6.27 -1.68
C VAL A 25 1.05 7.24 -1.79
N GLY A 26 1.28 8.55 -1.61
CA GLY A 26 0.28 9.60 -1.73
C GLY A 26 -0.78 9.62 -0.62
N ILE A 27 -0.41 9.20 0.60
CA ILE A 27 -1.30 9.25 1.79
C ILE A 27 -1.14 10.59 2.50
N ARG A 28 -2.27 11.18 2.95
CA ARG A 28 -2.30 12.43 3.73
C ARG A 28 -2.94 12.23 5.10
N GLU A 29 -2.64 13.13 6.03
CA GLU A 29 -3.31 13.17 7.33
C GLU A 29 -4.83 13.35 7.16
N GLY A 30 -5.61 12.63 7.98
CA GLY A 30 -7.08 12.62 7.92
C GLY A 30 -7.67 11.83 6.74
N GLN A 31 -6.86 11.31 5.82
CA GLN A 31 -7.33 10.47 4.73
C GLN A 31 -7.78 9.10 5.24
N ARG A 32 -8.88 8.60 4.69
CA ARG A 32 -9.32 7.22 4.94
C ARG A 32 -8.43 6.24 4.18
N VAL A 33 -8.01 5.20 4.88
CA VAL A 33 -7.24 4.08 4.33
C VAL A 33 -7.97 2.76 4.59
N ARG A 34 -7.75 1.78 3.72
CA ARG A 34 -8.14 0.38 3.90
C ARG A 34 -6.91 -0.37 4.41
N LEU A 35 -7.10 -1.15 5.47
CA LEU A 35 -6.09 -2.07 5.98
C LEU A 35 -6.55 -3.49 5.68
N VAL A 36 -5.68 -4.28 5.05
CA VAL A 36 -5.94 -5.68 4.72
C VAL A 36 -4.82 -6.53 5.30
N ALA A 37 -5.17 -7.54 6.10
CA ALA A 37 -4.23 -8.57 6.50
C ALA A 37 -4.16 -9.63 5.40
N GLN A 38 -2.98 -9.88 4.86
CA GLN A 38 -2.73 -10.89 3.82
C GLN A 38 -1.56 -11.76 4.28
N GLY A 39 -1.82 -13.01 4.64
CA GLY A 39 -0.79 -13.90 5.17
C GLY A 39 -0.11 -13.31 6.42
N ASP A 40 1.19 -13.01 6.31
CA ASP A 40 2.06 -12.46 7.35
C ASP A 40 2.29 -10.94 7.25
N ARG A 41 1.61 -10.25 6.34
CA ARG A 41 1.75 -8.80 6.11
C ARG A 41 0.43 -8.03 6.26
N ILE A 42 0.56 -6.71 6.46
CA ILE A 42 -0.55 -5.75 6.41
C ILE A 42 -0.35 -4.85 5.19
N VAL A 43 -1.33 -4.83 4.30
CA VAL A 43 -1.40 -3.92 3.15
C VAL A 43 -2.26 -2.72 3.53
N ILE A 44 -1.77 -1.51 3.29
CA ILE A 44 -2.48 -0.26 3.57
C ILE A 44 -2.68 0.51 2.26
N GLU A 45 -3.93 0.74 1.88
CA GLU A 45 -4.29 1.42 0.63
C GLU A 45 -5.13 2.67 0.91
N PRO A 46 -4.88 3.81 0.26
CA PRO A 46 -5.77 4.97 0.36
C PRO A 46 -7.15 4.64 -0.24
N VAL A 47 -8.22 4.97 0.50
CA VAL A 47 -9.57 4.92 -0.05
C VAL A 47 -9.73 6.15 -0.95
N ARG A 48 -9.83 5.92 -2.26
CA ARG A 48 -9.93 6.98 -3.26
C ARG A 48 -11.40 7.17 -3.62
N ASP A 49 -11.88 8.39 -3.48
CA ASP A 49 -13.20 8.77 -3.97
C ASP A 49 -13.14 9.09 -5.47
N ALA A 50 -14.33 9.18 -6.10
CA ALA A 50 -14.45 9.48 -7.53
C ALA A 50 -13.78 10.82 -7.91
N ILE A 51 -13.78 11.78 -6.98
CA ILE A 51 -13.16 13.11 -7.15
C ILE A 51 -11.63 12.98 -7.22
N TRP A 52 -11.02 12.22 -6.31
CA TRP A 52 -9.59 11.96 -6.31
C TRP A 52 -9.14 11.20 -7.55
N LEU A 53 -9.93 10.20 -8.00
CA LEU A 53 -9.66 9.45 -9.23
C LEU A 53 -9.75 10.32 -10.48
N ALA A 54 -10.71 11.24 -10.57
CA ALA A 54 -10.79 12.19 -11.69
C ALA A 54 -9.57 13.13 -11.75
N LEU A 55 -9.07 13.56 -10.59
CA LEU A 55 -7.92 14.47 -10.49
C LEU A 55 -6.57 13.77 -10.70
N HIS A 56 -6.41 12.52 -10.27
CA HIS A 56 -5.11 11.83 -10.21
C HIS A 56 -5.04 10.50 -10.99
N GLY A 57 -6.15 10.04 -11.58
CA GLY A 57 -6.29 8.70 -12.16
C GLY A 57 -5.28 8.36 -13.25
N ARG A 58 -4.84 9.34 -14.05
CA ARG A 58 -3.83 9.13 -15.10
C ARG A 58 -2.41 8.89 -14.56
N LYS A 59 -2.09 9.33 -13.34
CA LYS A 59 -0.74 9.15 -12.75
C LYS A 59 -0.58 7.83 -11.99
N ILE A 60 -1.67 7.24 -11.50
CA ILE A 60 -1.58 6.02 -10.67
C ILE A 60 -1.70 4.73 -11.48
N GLY A 61 -2.35 4.74 -12.64
CA GLY A 61 -2.45 3.54 -13.50
C GLY A 61 -1.09 2.97 -13.94
N ARG A 62 0.00 3.73 -13.78
CA ARG A 62 1.39 3.30 -14.02
C ARG A 62 2.09 2.66 -12.81
N ILE A 63 1.58 2.80 -11.59
CA ILE A 63 2.28 2.33 -10.38
C ILE A 63 1.79 0.92 -9.94
N MET A 64 0.71 0.39 -10.53
CA MET A 64 0.06 -0.85 -10.04
C MET A 64 -0.09 -2.05 -11.00
N PRO A 65 0.54 -2.14 -12.18
CA PRO A 65 0.62 -3.45 -12.86
C PRO A 65 1.83 -4.28 -12.37
N GLU A 66 3.01 -3.67 -12.36
CA GLU A 66 4.28 -4.41 -12.28
C GLU A 66 4.54 -5.00 -10.87
N GLU A 67 4.12 -4.31 -9.80
CA GLU A 67 4.32 -4.77 -8.42
C GLU A 67 3.24 -5.78 -7.95
N VAL A 68 2.11 -5.90 -8.67
CA VAL A 68 1.01 -6.83 -8.33
C VAL A 68 1.16 -8.17 -9.06
N GLU A 69 1.73 -8.16 -10.27
CA GLU A 69 1.93 -9.38 -11.07
C GLU A 69 3.03 -10.30 -10.50
N GLU A 70 4.14 -9.75 -9.97
CA GLU A 70 5.21 -10.57 -9.35
C GLU A 70 4.73 -11.32 -8.10
N GLU A 71 3.75 -10.77 -7.40
CA GLU A 71 3.22 -11.38 -6.19
C GLU A 71 2.19 -12.48 -6.50
N SER A 72 1.40 -12.30 -7.56
CA SER A 72 0.42 -13.29 -8.02
C SER A 72 1.09 -14.56 -8.57
N LEU A 73 2.23 -14.44 -9.26
CA LEU A 73 2.97 -15.58 -9.81
C LEU A 73 3.59 -16.46 -8.71
N ARG A 74 4.09 -15.87 -7.63
CA ARG A 74 4.72 -16.59 -6.51
C ARG A 74 3.72 -17.34 -5.62
N GLU A 75 2.47 -16.87 -5.56
CA GLU A 75 1.43 -17.54 -4.79
C GLU A 75 0.85 -18.76 -5.55
N GLN A 76 0.85 -18.73 -6.88
CA GLN A 76 0.36 -19.85 -7.70
C GLN A 76 1.32 -21.05 -7.75
N GLU A 77 2.64 -20.86 -7.68
CA GLU A 77 3.60 -21.97 -7.62
C GLU A 77 3.56 -22.74 -6.28
N ARG A 78 3.14 -22.09 -5.19
CA ARG A 78 3.07 -22.71 -3.86
C ARG A 78 1.89 -23.66 -3.67
N LEU A 79 0.86 -23.55 -4.52
CA LEU A 79 -0.34 -24.39 -4.48
C LEU A 79 -0.27 -25.58 -5.45
N SER A 80 0.77 -25.67 -6.28
CA SER A 80 0.94 -26.74 -7.28
C SER A 80 2.10 -27.71 -7.01
N SER A 81 2.79 -27.58 -5.86
CA SER A 81 3.87 -28.49 -5.43
C SER A 81 3.43 -29.43 -4.32
#